data_AF-A0A8H8SNR6-F1
#
_entry.id   AF-A0A8H8SNR6-F1
#
_cell.length_a   1.000
_cell.length_b   1.000
_cell.length_c   1.000
_cell.angle_alpha   90.00
_cell.angle_beta   90.00
_cell.angle_gamma   90.00
#
_symmetry.space_group_name_H-M   'P 1'
#
loop_
_entity.id
_entity.type
_entity.pdbx_description
1 polymer ?
#
loop_
_entity_poly.entity_id
_entity_poly.type
_entity_poly.pdbx_seq_one_letter_code
_entity_poly.pdbx_strand_id
1 'polypeptide(L)'
;MRFSLSNSKRSYPRFEEVDKRENSELEAVEGGRRRRWRSGRRRRWGRGGGGSRGGVSFGSGSRGASSYSRGGGSPTTIGAGTTFAGRSIGGGSRDQVYGTSRYGSGYTYGSSGNTVAGRGFPFGYWPVFVPIGAGAGYYGYREYGPANNSSRPGGPMQYAVVRSSEWPQENTTAPINNATASFYIVGDADSVSAVMDALVSDCSVVNATGQNVDDNNPAVHVEQAVQYYRASSFMLALSSYNNTANLASNAPTDNNTAPPPASADTPLPAGTNTTFLNCLNTTIGDAVPIMDAAPGTLRAVGGLNAVGMLWLVIWLLKMLRPGTAQRIIRLLCPAQQIPALGEK
;
A
#
# COMPACT_ATOMS: atom_id res chain seq x y z
N MET A 1 68.37 -12.69 20.03
CA MET A 1 68.06 -12.97 18.62
C MET A 1 66.91 -12.06 18.21
N ARG A 2 67.15 -11.12 17.28
CA ARG A 2 66.16 -10.14 16.78
C ARG A 2 65.62 -10.67 15.45
N PHE A 3 64.30 -10.87 15.34
CA PHE A 3 63.65 -11.17 14.08
C PHE A 3 62.99 -9.89 13.53
N SER A 4 63.45 -9.49 12.35
CA SER A 4 62.95 -8.39 11.55
C SER A 4 61.78 -8.89 10.70
N LEU A 5 60.63 -8.20 10.72
CA LEU A 5 59.49 -8.48 9.84
C LEU A 5 59.48 -7.47 8.68
N SER A 6 59.49 -8.02 7.47
CA SER A 6 59.46 -7.32 6.18
C SER A 6 58.10 -6.67 5.92
N ASN A 7 58.14 -5.41 5.50
CA ASN A 7 57.00 -4.56 5.20
C ASN A 7 56.57 -4.75 3.74
N SER A 8 55.45 -5.47 3.52
CA SER A 8 54.86 -5.68 2.20
C SER A 8 53.79 -4.62 1.92
N LYS A 9 54.13 -3.65 1.06
CA LYS A 9 53.18 -2.67 0.52
C LYS A 9 52.26 -3.36 -0.49
N ARG A 10 50.97 -3.49 -0.15
CA ARG A 10 49.92 -3.87 -1.12
C ARG A 10 49.52 -2.65 -1.95
N SER A 11 49.75 -2.77 -3.25
CA SER A 11 49.29 -1.85 -4.28
C SER A 11 47.79 -2.05 -4.52
N TYR A 12 47.00 -0.98 -4.52
CA TYR A 12 45.59 -1.00 -4.93
C TYR A 12 45.51 -0.72 -6.43
N PRO A 13 44.79 -1.52 -7.24
CA PRO A 13 44.49 -1.13 -8.60
C PRO A 13 43.40 -0.03 -8.61
N ARG A 14 43.75 1.05 -9.33
CA ARG A 14 42.88 2.11 -9.81
C ARG A 14 41.85 1.49 -10.76
N PHE A 15 40.57 1.49 -10.37
CA PHE A 15 39.50 1.13 -11.30
C PHE A 15 39.27 2.30 -12.26
N GLU A 16 39.59 2.04 -13.53
CA GLU A 16 39.26 2.87 -14.66
C GLU A 16 37.75 2.91 -14.90
N GLU A 17 37.36 4.10 -15.35
CA GLU A 17 36.05 4.55 -15.76
C GLU A 17 35.69 3.83 -17.06
N VAL A 18 34.73 2.89 -17.00
CA VAL A 18 34.24 2.15 -18.16
C VAL A 18 32.98 2.81 -18.73
N ASP A 19 33.02 2.91 -20.06
CA ASP A 19 32.21 3.67 -20.99
C ASP A 19 30.68 3.56 -20.87
N LYS A 20 30.07 4.72 -21.06
CA LYS A 20 28.63 5.00 -21.01
C LYS A 20 27.93 4.86 -22.38
N ARG A 21 28.36 3.92 -23.25
CA ARG A 21 27.92 3.89 -24.65
C ARG A 21 27.34 2.59 -25.23
N GLU A 22 27.15 1.53 -24.45
CA GLU A 22 26.51 0.29 -24.94
C GLU A 22 25.20 -0.03 -24.22
N ASN A 23 24.19 0.84 -24.33
CA ASN A 23 22.84 0.50 -23.85
C ASN A 23 21.71 1.04 -24.76
N SER A 24 22.02 1.36 -26.02
CA SER A 24 21.06 1.86 -27.01
C SER A 24 20.73 0.88 -28.14
N GLU A 25 21.15 -0.40 -28.04
CA GLU A 25 20.96 -1.40 -29.10
C GLU A 25 20.17 -2.65 -28.67
N LEU A 26 19.22 -2.51 -27.74
CA LEU A 26 18.23 -3.56 -27.45
C LEU A 26 16.76 -3.10 -27.59
N GLU A 27 16.51 -1.90 -28.13
CA GLU A 27 15.14 -1.41 -28.43
C GLU A 27 14.72 -1.59 -29.90
N ALA A 28 15.35 -2.49 -30.64
CA ALA A 28 14.94 -2.81 -32.00
C ALA A 28 14.92 -4.34 -32.21
N VAL A 29 13.78 -4.95 -31.87
CA VAL A 29 13.09 -6.06 -32.57
C VAL A 29 12.11 -6.69 -31.57
N GLU A 30 10.90 -6.13 -31.51
CA GLU A 30 9.65 -6.91 -31.54
C GLU A 30 8.46 -5.95 -31.68
N GLY A 31 8.33 -5.42 -32.90
CA GLY A 31 7.08 -4.84 -33.37
C GLY A 31 6.10 -5.96 -33.68
N GLY A 32 4.98 -6.03 -32.95
CA GLY A 32 3.96 -7.01 -33.27
C GLY A 32 2.69 -6.96 -32.42
N ARG A 33 1.69 -6.20 -32.89
CA ARG A 33 0.24 -6.38 -32.61
C ARG A 33 -0.29 -5.91 -31.25
N ARG A 34 -0.43 -4.59 -31.11
CA ARG A 34 -1.38 -3.96 -30.17
C ARG A 34 -2.82 -4.21 -30.65
N ARG A 35 -3.49 -5.23 -30.08
CA ARG A 35 -4.95 -5.35 -30.18
C ARG A 35 -5.62 -4.37 -29.22
N ARG A 36 -6.29 -3.41 -29.82
CA ARG A 36 -7.12 -2.36 -29.23
C ARG A 36 -8.34 -2.98 -28.55
N TRP A 37 -8.29 -3.20 -27.23
CA TRP A 37 -9.49 -3.45 -26.44
C TRP A 37 -10.17 -2.12 -26.11
N ARG A 38 -11.11 -1.74 -26.98
CA ARG A 38 -12.17 -0.79 -26.70
C ARG A 38 -13.30 -1.59 -26.04
N SER A 39 -13.50 -1.43 -24.74
CA SER A 39 -14.80 -1.63 -24.11
C SER A 39 -14.91 -0.70 -22.91
N GLY A 40 -15.65 0.38 -23.12
CA GLY A 40 -15.96 1.34 -22.07
C GLY A 40 -16.98 0.74 -21.10
N ARG A 41 -16.66 0.84 -19.81
CA ARG A 41 -17.65 1.10 -18.77
C ARG A 41 -17.02 2.07 -17.77
N ARG A 42 -17.29 3.36 -17.98
CA ARG A 42 -17.06 4.40 -16.96
C ARG A 42 -17.97 4.08 -15.78
N ARG A 43 -17.44 3.38 -14.77
CA ARG A 43 -18.08 3.34 -13.46
C ARG A 43 -17.85 4.70 -12.81
N ARG A 44 -18.95 5.42 -12.70
CA ARG A 44 -19.12 6.67 -11.97
C ARG A 44 -18.66 6.44 -10.54
N TRP A 45 -17.54 7.07 -10.16
CA TRP A 45 -17.06 7.10 -8.79
C TRP A 45 -18.10 7.86 -7.95
N GLY A 46 -18.96 7.09 -7.30
CA GLY A 46 -19.84 7.58 -6.25
C GLY A 46 -18.98 7.89 -5.02
N ARG A 47 -19.21 9.07 -4.45
CA ARG A 47 -18.70 9.48 -3.13
C ARG A 47 -18.98 8.38 -2.11
N GLY A 48 -17.94 7.62 -1.73
CA GLY A 48 -17.92 6.87 -0.49
C GLY A 48 -17.54 7.82 0.63
N GLY A 49 -18.45 8.01 1.59
CA GLY A 49 -18.24 8.86 2.75
C GLY A 49 -17.01 8.40 3.55
N GLY A 50 -16.14 9.35 3.85
CA GLY A 50 -15.03 9.15 4.77
C GLY A 50 -15.57 8.84 6.16
N GLY A 51 -15.66 7.56 6.48
CA GLY A 51 -15.66 7.10 7.86
C GLY A 51 -14.24 7.20 8.38
N SER A 52 -13.91 8.32 9.03
CA SER A 52 -12.71 8.45 9.85
C SER A 52 -12.80 7.46 11.00
N ARG A 53 -12.27 6.25 10.81
CA ARG A 53 -11.92 5.35 11.91
C ARG A 53 -10.46 5.63 12.21
N GLY A 54 -10.20 6.23 13.38
CA GLY A 54 -8.89 6.39 14.04
C GLY A 54 -7.70 6.67 13.11
N GLY A 55 -7.29 7.94 13.01
CA GLY A 55 -6.06 8.28 12.28
C GLY A 55 -4.85 7.52 12.84
N VAL A 56 -4.28 6.62 12.04
CA VAL A 56 -3.03 5.94 12.38
C VAL A 56 -1.91 6.98 12.48
N SER A 57 -1.29 7.08 13.65
CA SER A 57 -0.17 7.99 13.89
C SER A 57 1.14 7.29 13.56
N PHE A 58 1.92 7.87 12.64
CA PHE A 58 3.20 7.32 12.18
C PHE A 58 4.43 7.96 12.85
N GLY A 59 4.25 8.81 13.86
CA GLY A 59 5.36 9.50 14.53
C GLY A 59 6.13 10.53 13.68
N SER A 60 5.86 10.63 12.37
CA SER A 60 6.43 11.63 11.46
C SER A 60 5.34 12.42 10.72
N GLY A 61 4.75 13.42 11.40
CA GLY A 61 3.78 14.35 10.80
C GLY A 61 2.33 13.84 10.74
N SER A 62 1.44 14.67 10.20
CA SER A 62 -0.03 14.49 10.18
C SER A 62 -0.57 13.59 9.07
N ARG A 63 0.24 12.67 8.54
CA ARG A 63 -0.20 11.78 7.45
C ARG A 63 -1.03 10.64 8.04
N GLY A 64 -2.23 10.43 7.49
CA GLY A 64 -3.07 9.28 7.83
C GLY A 64 -2.74 8.05 6.98
N ALA A 65 -3.57 7.03 7.12
CA ALA A 65 -3.57 5.86 6.25
C ALA A 65 -4.98 5.54 5.81
N SER A 66 -5.10 5.10 4.57
CA SER A 66 -6.40 4.87 3.94
C SER A 66 -6.39 3.60 3.10
N SER A 67 -7.47 2.82 3.21
CA SER A 67 -7.80 1.75 2.25
C SER A 67 -8.11 2.34 0.88
N TYR A 68 -7.78 1.62 -0.20
CA TYR A 68 -8.01 2.04 -1.59
C TYR A 68 -7.31 3.34 -2.02
N SER A 69 -6.54 3.98 -1.14
CA SER A 69 -5.77 5.16 -1.53
C SER A 69 -4.61 4.76 -2.42
N ARG A 70 -4.19 5.70 -3.28
CA ARG A 70 -3.05 5.48 -4.17
C ARG A 70 -1.71 5.52 -3.42
N GLY A 71 -1.66 6.10 -2.22
CA GLY A 71 -0.45 6.33 -1.46
C GLY A 71 0.51 7.30 -2.15
N GLY A 72 1.81 7.11 -1.95
CA GLY A 72 2.88 7.86 -2.60
C GLY A 72 3.33 9.10 -1.83
N GLY A 73 3.64 10.17 -2.57
CA GLY A 73 4.29 11.37 -2.05
C GLY A 73 5.80 11.20 -1.84
N SER A 74 6.45 12.22 -1.29
CA SER A 74 7.87 12.12 -0.97
C SER A 74 8.07 11.38 0.36
N PRO A 75 9.00 10.40 0.40
CA PRO A 75 9.45 9.80 1.66
C PRO A 75 9.97 10.88 2.61
N THR A 76 9.72 10.71 3.90
CA THR A 76 10.26 11.56 4.97
C THR A 76 11.14 10.74 5.91
N THR A 77 11.96 11.41 6.70
CA THR A 77 12.75 10.72 7.75
C THR A 77 11.97 10.74 9.05
N ILE A 78 11.95 9.60 9.74
CA ILE A 78 11.37 9.48 11.07
C ILE A 78 12.18 10.33 12.06
N GLY A 79 11.48 11.21 12.78
CA GLY A 79 12.08 12.12 13.74
C GLY A 79 12.78 11.42 14.91
N ALA A 80 13.72 12.13 15.52
CA ALA A 80 14.38 11.68 16.75
C ALA A 80 13.36 11.43 17.88
N GLY A 81 13.67 10.50 18.79
CA GLY A 81 12.82 10.18 19.93
C GLY A 81 11.73 9.13 19.67
N THR A 82 11.77 8.45 18.51
CA THR A 82 10.88 7.32 18.18
C THR A 82 11.68 6.03 17.92
N THR A 83 11.02 4.87 17.97
CA THR A 83 11.65 3.53 17.85
C THR A 83 12.51 3.35 16.61
N PHE A 84 12.21 4.08 15.53
CA PHE A 84 12.89 3.94 14.23
C PHE A 84 13.46 5.27 13.72
N ALA A 85 13.88 6.15 14.63
CA ALA A 85 14.49 7.42 14.30
C ALA A 85 15.57 7.28 13.21
N GLY A 86 15.56 8.18 12.23
CA GLY A 86 16.51 8.18 11.10
C GLY A 86 16.12 7.29 9.92
N ARG A 87 15.09 6.44 10.03
CA ARG A 87 14.59 5.65 8.90
C ARG A 87 13.70 6.45 7.97
N SER A 88 13.68 6.06 6.69
CA SER A 88 12.73 6.58 5.70
C SER A 88 11.33 6.02 5.93
N ILE A 89 10.28 6.83 5.76
CA ILE A 89 8.87 6.46 5.87
C ILE A 89 8.03 7.13 4.79
N GLY A 90 7.07 6.39 4.23
CA GLY A 90 6.19 6.84 3.14
C GLY A 90 6.82 6.76 1.75
N GLY A 91 6.06 7.23 0.75
CA GLY A 91 6.47 7.29 -0.65
C GLY A 91 6.16 6.04 -1.49
N GLY A 92 5.79 4.93 -0.87
CA GLY A 92 5.27 3.76 -1.56
C GLY A 92 3.87 4.02 -2.13
N SER A 93 3.64 3.61 -3.38
CA SER A 93 2.31 3.69 -4.01
C SER A 93 1.62 2.32 -4.03
N ARG A 94 0.30 2.33 -4.22
CA ARG A 94 -0.52 1.11 -4.37
C ARG A 94 0.04 0.14 -5.42
N ASP A 95 0.61 0.66 -6.51
CA ASP A 95 1.22 -0.13 -7.59
C ASP A 95 2.42 -0.97 -7.11
N GLN A 96 2.99 -0.62 -5.96
CA GLN A 96 4.16 -1.27 -5.36
C GLN A 96 3.78 -2.15 -4.15
N VAL A 97 2.49 -2.28 -3.84
CA VAL A 97 2.03 -2.94 -2.61
C VAL A 97 2.30 -4.44 -2.61
N TYR A 98 2.37 -5.07 -3.78
CA TYR A 98 2.57 -6.51 -3.90
C TYR A 98 4.05 -6.89 -3.69
N GLY A 99 4.30 -7.81 -2.76
CA GLY A 99 5.59 -8.49 -2.58
C GLY A 99 5.63 -9.84 -3.29
N THR A 100 6.25 -10.82 -2.66
CA THR A 100 6.24 -12.24 -3.08
C THR A 100 5.81 -13.11 -1.90
N SER A 101 5.90 -14.44 -2.02
CA SER A 101 5.71 -15.38 -0.89
C SER A 101 6.82 -15.27 0.17
N ARG A 102 7.86 -14.48 -0.06
CA ARG A 102 9.04 -14.41 0.82
C ARG A 102 9.01 -13.21 1.74
N TYR A 103 9.36 -13.46 3.00
CA TYR A 103 9.54 -12.40 3.98
C TYR A 103 10.69 -11.46 3.57
N GLY A 104 10.49 -10.15 3.74
CA GLY A 104 11.41 -9.11 3.27
C GLY A 104 11.22 -8.69 1.81
N SER A 105 10.22 -9.22 1.12
CA SER A 105 9.82 -8.77 -0.22
C SER A 105 8.96 -7.50 -0.21
N GLY A 106 8.76 -6.88 -1.38
CA GLY A 106 7.91 -5.69 -1.55
C GLY A 106 8.62 -4.36 -1.30
N TYR A 107 9.95 -4.38 -1.16
CA TYR A 107 10.78 -3.17 -1.17
C TYR A 107 11.21 -2.85 -2.59
N THR A 108 10.80 -1.69 -3.09
CA THR A 108 11.15 -1.20 -4.45
C THR A 108 12.50 -0.48 -4.52
N TYR A 109 13.23 -0.47 -3.40
CA TYR A 109 14.50 0.24 -3.26
C TYR A 109 15.50 -0.57 -2.40
N GLY A 110 16.78 -0.28 -2.61
CA GLY A 110 17.89 -0.98 -1.96
C GLY A 110 18.21 -2.32 -2.62
N SER A 111 19.41 -2.84 -2.35
CA SER A 111 19.86 -4.14 -2.89
C SER A 111 18.84 -5.25 -2.57
N SER A 112 18.76 -6.23 -3.48
CA SER A 112 17.79 -7.32 -3.59
C SER A 112 17.84 -8.37 -2.46
N GLY A 113 18.05 -7.93 -1.22
CA GLY A 113 18.05 -8.80 -0.04
C GLY A 113 16.63 -9.05 0.47
N ASN A 114 16.27 -10.31 0.67
CA ASN A 114 15.03 -10.72 1.34
C ASN A 114 15.19 -10.59 2.87
N THR A 115 15.57 -9.39 3.32
CA THR A 115 15.72 -9.05 4.73
C THR A 115 14.90 -7.80 5.01
N VAL A 116 14.43 -7.68 6.24
CA VAL A 116 13.75 -6.47 6.71
C VAL A 116 14.69 -5.58 7.51
N ALA A 117 15.82 -6.14 7.99
CA ALA A 117 16.80 -5.42 8.79
C ALA A 117 17.26 -4.11 8.15
N GLY A 118 17.36 -3.06 8.94
CA GLY A 118 17.80 -1.74 8.43
C GLY A 118 16.79 -0.97 7.57
N ARG A 119 15.68 -1.57 7.10
CA ARG A 119 14.84 -0.98 6.05
C ARG A 119 13.83 0.07 6.55
N GLY A 120 13.52 1.02 5.66
CA GLY A 120 12.48 2.02 5.90
C GLY A 120 11.06 1.45 5.79
N PHE A 121 10.05 2.31 5.86
CA PHE A 121 8.64 1.94 5.87
C PHE A 121 7.91 2.63 4.72
N PRO A 122 8.02 2.15 3.47
CA PRO A 122 7.49 2.85 2.29
C PRO A 122 5.99 3.13 2.37
N PHE A 123 5.26 2.33 3.14
CA PHE A 123 3.82 2.45 3.30
C PHE A 123 3.40 2.88 4.71
N GLY A 124 4.35 3.24 5.58
CA GLY A 124 4.10 3.67 6.96
C GLY A 124 4.13 2.55 8.01
N TYR A 125 3.85 1.31 7.62
CA TYR A 125 3.67 0.20 8.56
C TYR A 125 4.93 -0.66 8.71
N TRP A 126 5.07 -1.26 9.89
CA TRP A 126 6.21 -2.10 10.23
C TRP A 126 6.02 -3.52 9.68
N PRO A 127 7.07 -4.18 9.16
CA PRO A 127 7.04 -5.58 8.78
C PRO A 127 6.41 -6.46 9.87
N VAL A 128 5.70 -7.53 9.48
CA VAL A 128 5.13 -8.48 10.42
C VAL A 128 6.25 -9.10 11.25
N PHE A 129 6.04 -9.22 12.55
CA PHE A 129 6.90 -9.99 13.43
C PHE A 129 6.57 -11.46 13.21
N VAL A 130 7.55 -12.22 12.74
CA VAL A 130 7.40 -13.67 12.59
C VAL A 130 8.09 -14.32 13.78
N PRO A 131 7.36 -14.67 14.84
CA PRO A 131 7.88 -15.57 15.85
C PRO A 131 8.06 -16.94 15.20
N ILE A 132 9.29 -17.42 15.16
CA ILE A 132 9.59 -18.79 14.77
C ILE A 132 9.97 -19.49 16.07
N GLY A 133 9.28 -20.58 16.37
CA GLY A 133 9.47 -21.35 17.59
C GLY A 133 10.95 -21.60 17.90
N ALA A 134 11.33 -21.39 19.16
CA ALA A 134 12.61 -21.75 19.76
C ALA A 134 13.89 -21.48 18.92
N GLY A 135 14.15 -20.23 18.55
CA GLY A 135 15.54 -19.73 18.44
C GLY A 135 16.11 -19.44 17.05
N ALA A 136 15.45 -19.83 15.96
CA ALA A 136 15.88 -19.47 14.60
C ALA A 136 14.89 -18.48 13.98
N GLY A 137 15.29 -17.27 13.61
CA GLY A 137 14.38 -16.27 13.03
C GLY A 137 14.98 -15.55 11.83
N TYR A 138 14.14 -14.96 10.98
CA TYR A 138 14.57 -14.21 9.80
C TYR A 138 15.42 -13.01 10.17
N TYR A 139 16.55 -12.80 9.51
CA TYR A 139 17.40 -11.65 9.81
C TYR A 139 16.63 -10.31 9.79
N GLY A 140 16.69 -9.59 10.92
CA GLY A 140 16.00 -8.30 11.15
C GLY A 140 14.61 -8.37 11.77
N TYR A 141 13.99 -9.55 11.91
CA TYR A 141 12.60 -9.65 12.42
C TYR A 141 12.39 -9.02 13.80
N ARG A 142 13.39 -9.14 14.69
CA ARG A 142 13.33 -8.63 16.08
C ARG A 142 13.23 -7.12 16.17
N GLU A 143 13.63 -6.39 15.12
CA GLU A 143 13.53 -4.93 15.10
C GLU A 143 12.09 -4.45 15.24
N TYR A 144 11.11 -5.27 14.84
CA TYR A 144 9.70 -4.90 14.78
C TYR A 144 8.88 -5.38 15.98
N GLY A 145 9.58 -5.91 16.99
CA GLY A 145 9.07 -6.20 18.32
C GLY A 145 8.02 -7.30 18.39
N PRO A 146 7.72 -7.78 19.62
CA PRO A 146 6.78 -8.88 19.82
C PRO A 146 5.41 -8.54 19.23
N ALA A 147 4.62 -9.57 18.92
CA ALA A 147 3.31 -9.38 18.29
C ALA A 147 2.39 -8.45 19.08
N ASN A 148 2.51 -8.41 20.40
CA ASN A 148 1.70 -7.57 21.29
C ASN A 148 2.11 -6.09 21.35
N ASN A 149 3.10 -5.65 20.55
CA ASN A 149 3.57 -4.26 20.57
C ASN A 149 2.52 -3.27 20.05
N SER A 150 1.92 -2.51 20.97
CA SER A 150 0.90 -1.50 20.65
C SER A 150 1.44 -0.21 20.04
N SER A 151 2.77 -0.02 19.97
CA SER A 151 3.38 1.13 19.29
C SER A 151 3.42 0.98 17.78
N ARG A 152 3.04 -0.20 17.27
CA ARG A 152 2.87 -0.46 15.84
C ARG A 152 1.80 0.46 15.26
N PRO A 153 2.03 1.04 14.07
CA PRO A 153 0.98 1.70 13.32
C PRO A 153 -0.17 0.71 13.07
N GLY A 154 -1.39 1.07 13.49
CA GLY A 154 -2.58 0.22 13.41
C GLY A 154 -2.76 -0.77 14.57
N GLY A 155 -1.93 -0.67 15.62
CA GLY A 155 -2.05 -1.49 16.83
C GLY A 155 -1.27 -2.80 16.80
N PRO A 156 -1.46 -3.65 17.83
CA PRO A 156 -0.75 -4.94 17.94
C PRO A 156 -1.07 -5.86 16.76
N MET A 157 -0.22 -6.85 16.54
CA MET A 157 -0.41 -7.80 15.46
C MET A 157 -1.58 -8.75 15.73
N GLN A 158 -2.37 -8.95 14.68
CA GLN A 158 -3.48 -9.87 14.67
C GLN A 158 -3.44 -10.75 13.42
N TYR A 159 -4.11 -11.89 13.52
CA TYR A 159 -4.47 -12.71 12.39
C TYR A 159 -5.99 -12.94 12.36
N ALA A 160 -6.53 -13.23 11.18
CA ALA A 160 -7.92 -13.66 11.05
C ALA A 160 -8.02 -14.80 10.04
N VAL A 161 -8.92 -15.76 10.33
CA VAL A 161 -9.26 -16.84 9.41
C VAL A 161 -10.10 -16.27 8.28
N VAL A 162 -9.70 -16.56 7.04
CA VAL A 162 -10.39 -16.17 5.82
C VAL A 162 -10.90 -17.43 5.14
N ARG A 163 -12.23 -17.53 5.06
CA ARG A 163 -12.90 -18.69 4.47
C ARG A 163 -14.09 -18.25 3.63
N SER A 164 -14.29 -18.89 2.49
CA SER A 164 -15.49 -18.65 1.68
C SER A 164 -16.75 -19.09 2.44
N SER A 165 -17.81 -18.28 2.33
CA SER A 165 -19.14 -18.59 2.87
C SER A 165 -19.82 -19.77 2.16
N GLU A 166 -19.35 -20.13 0.97
CA GLU A 166 -19.88 -21.24 0.16
C GLU A 166 -19.29 -22.59 0.55
N TRP A 167 -18.21 -22.62 1.36
CA TRP A 167 -17.56 -23.86 1.73
C TRP A 167 -18.29 -24.57 2.88
N PRO A 168 -18.27 -25.92 2.92
CA PRO A 168 -18.83 -26.68 4.03
C PRO A 168 -18.07 -26.41 5.32
N GLN A 169 -18.76 -26.22 6.44
CA GLN A 169 -18.10 -25.99 7.73
C GLN A 169 -17.06 -27.08 8.01
N GLU A 170 -15.89 -26.67 8.49
CA GLU A 170 -14.77 -27.57 8.70
C GLU A 170 -15.15 -28.63 9.75
N ASN A 171 -15.23 -29.88 9.33
CA ASN A 171 -15.40 -31.01 10.24
C ASN A 171 -13.99 -31.51 10.60
N THR A 172 -13.64 -31.49 11.89
CA THR A 172 -12.29 -31.75 12.40
C THR A 172 -11.75 -33.17 12.10
N THR A 173 -12.58 -34.03 11.49
CA THR A 173 -12.25 -35.41 11.08
C THR A 173 -12.15 -35.60 9.57
N ALA A 174 -12.42 -34.60 8.75
CA ALA A 174 -12.31 -34.71 7.30
C ALA A 174 -10.85 -34.60 6.82
N PRO A 175 -10.41 -35.36 5.80
CA PRO A 175 -9.10 -35.19 5.19
C PRO A 175 -8.92 -33.75 4.68
N ILE A 176 -7.70 -33.21 4.83
CA ILE A 176 -7.35 -31.86 4.35
C ILE A 176 -7.60 -31.79 2.84
N ASN A 177 -8.59 -30.99 2.43
CA ASN A 177 -8.87 -30.70 1.03
C ASN A 177 -8.33 -29.31 0.67
N ASN A 178 -7.36 -29.25 -0.23
CA ASN A 178 -6.75 -28.00 -0.68
C ASN A 178 -7.76 -27.04 -1.33
N ALA A 179 -8.87 -27.54 -1.88
CA ALA A 179 -9.92 -26.72 -2.48
C ALA A 179 -10.71 -25.90 -1.44
N THR A 180 -10.73 -26.34 -0.19
CA THR A 180 -11.48 -25.72 0.92
C THR A 180 -10.57 -25.39 2.11
N ALA A 181 -9.25 -25.37 1.89
CA ALA A 181 -8.28 -25.05 2.92
C ALA A 181 -8.41 -23.58 3.35
N SER A 182 -8.36 -23.35 4.67
CA SER A 182 -8.51 -22.02 5.25
C SER A 182 -7.32 -21.12 4.91
N PHE A 183 -7.63 -19.86 4.58
CA PHE A 183 -6.64 -18.81 4.44
C PHE A 183 -6.50 -18.04 5.75
N TYR A 184 -5.39 -17.33 5.91
CA TYR A 184 -5.18 -16.40 7.01
C TYR A 184 -4.67 -15.07 6.47
N ILE A 185 -5.16 -13.99 7.05
CA ILE A 185 -4.54 -12.66 6.90
C ILE A 185 -3.84 -12.31 8.20
N VAL A 186 -2.65 -11.71 8.11
CA VAL A 186 -1.84 -11.32 9.28
C VAL A 186 -1.29 -9.91 9.08
N GLY A 187 -1.44 -9.06 10.07
CA GLY A 187 -0.99 -7.66 10.03
C GLY A 187 -1.21 -6.96 11.37
N ASP A 188 -1.22 -5.63 11.37
CA ASP A 188 -1.72 -4.83 12.49
C ASP A 188 -3.25 -4.92 12.62
N ALA A 189 -3.77 -4.75 13.83
CA ALA A 189 -5.20 -4.92 14.16
C ALA A 189 -6.13 -4.10 13.25
N ASP A 190 -5.81 -2.82 13.01
CA ASP A 190 -6.61 -1.95 12.16
C ASP A 190 -6.60 -2.42 10.70
N SER A 191 -5.43 -2.83 10.17
CA SER A 191 -5.33 -3.37 8.80
C SER A 191 -6.08 -4.69 8.65
N VAL A 192 -6.01 -5.59 9.64
CA VAL A 192 -6.76 -6.86 9.63
C VAL A 192 -8.26 -6.60 9.62
N SER A 193 -8.74 -5.68 10.46
CA SER A 193 -10.15 -5.29 10.47
C SER A 193 -10.59 -4.66 9.14
N ALA A 194 -9.82 -3.73 8.59
CA ALA A 194 -10.16 -3.04 7.33
C ALA A 194 -10.17 -4.00 6.13
N VAL A 195 -9.21 -4.92 6.07
CA VAL A 195 -9.13 -5.93 5.01
C VAL A 195 -10.25 -6.96 5.17
N MET A 196 -10.59 -7.39 6.38
CA MET A 196 -11.71 -8.31 6.59
C MET A 196 -13.04 -7.69 6.10
N ASP A 197 -13.31 -6.42 6.43
CA ASP A 197 -14.49 -5.70 5.95
C ASP A 197 -14.57 -5.72 4.40
N ALA A 198 -13.44 -5.53 3.71
CA ALA A 198 -13.35 -5.59 2.25
C ALA A 198 -13.54 -7.01 1.69
N LEU A 199 -12.95 -8.02 2.33
CA LEU A 199 -13.07 -9.42 1.91
C LEU A 199 -14.49 -9.97 2.05
N VAL A 200 -15.21 -9.57 3.11
CA VAL A 200 -16.63 -9.92 3.31
C VAL A 200 -17.48 -9.31 2.19
N SER A 201 -17.21 -8.06 1.81
CA SER A 201 -17.91 -7.36 0.72
C SER A 201 -17.64 -7.98 -0.66
N ASP A 202 -16.37 -8.24 -0.97
CA ASP A 202 -15.94 -8.44 -2.36
C ASP A 202 -15.69 -9.92 -2.72
N CYS A 203 -15.42 -10.77 -1.72
CA CYS A 203 -15.04 -12.17 -1.92
C CYS A 203 -15.95 -13.20 -1.23
N SER A 204 -17.11 -12.78 -0.72
CA SER A 204 -18.06 -13.66 -0.01
C SER A 204 -17.38 -14.42 1.15
N VAL A 205 -16.54 -13.74 1.91
CA VAL A 205 -15.84 -14.31 3.06
C VAL A 205 -16.74 -14.31 4.29
N VAL A 206 -16.65 -15.37 5.11
CA VAL A 206 -17.29 -15.40 6.43
C VAL A 206 -16.62 -14.38 7.33
N ASN A 207 -17.38 -13.44 7.88
CA ASN A 207 -16.85 -12.42 8.76
C ASN A 207 -16.21 -13.07 10.01
N ALA A 208 -14.93 -12.77 10.24
CA ALA A 208 -14.16 -13.27 11.36
C ALA A 208 -13.47 -12.12 12.09
N THR A 209 -13.47 -12.18 13.42
CA THR A 209 -12.76 -11.20 14.25
C THR A 209 -11.26 -11.52 14.29
N GLY A 210 -10.42 -10.48 14.22
CA GLY A 210 -8.99 -10.62 14.42
C GLY A 210 -8.66 -11.18 15.81
N GLN A 211 -7.71 -12.12 15.85
CA GLN A 211 -7.14 -12.70 17.07
C GLN A 211 -5.70 -12.24 17.22
N ASN A 212 -5.26 -12.00 18.45
CA ASN A 212 -3.87 -11.62 18.71
C ASN A 212 -2.94 -12.78 18.33
N VAL A 213 -1.81 -12.46 17.69
CA VAL A 213 -0.78 -13.45 17.40
C VAL A 213 -0.08 -13.82 18.71
N ASP A 214 0.02 -15.13 19.00
CA ASP A 214 0.81 -15.68 20.10
C ASP A 214 2.24 -15.94 19.62
N ASP A 215 3.21 -15.27 20.25
CA ASP A 215 4.62 -15.42 19.91
C ASP A 215 5.20 -16.80 20.25
N ASN A 216 4.58 -17.54 21.18
CA ASN A 216 5.06 -18.87 21.59
C ASN A 216 4.44 -19.99 20.75
N ASN A 217 3.22 -19.78 20.25
CA ASN A 217 2.47 -20.74 19.47
C ASN A 217 1.69 -20.04 18.35
N PRO A 218 2.38 -19.52 17.32
CA PRO A 218 1.72 -18.77 16.27
C PRO A 218 0.81 -19.69 15.45
N ALA A 219 -0.44 -19.24 15.22
CA ALA A 219 -1.41 -19.97 14.40
C ALA A 219 -1.03 -19.99 12.90
N VAL A 220 -0.12 -19.11 12.49
CA VAL A 220 0.31 -18.94 11.10
C VAL A 220 1.83 -18.87 11.05
N HIS A 221 2.43 -19.59 10.11
CA HIS A 221 3.87 -19.63 9.91
C HIS A 221 4.30 -19.01 8.58
N VAL A 222 5.58 -18.65 8.46
CA VAL A 222 6.19 -18.04 7.26
C VAL A 222 6.17 -18.94 6.04
N GLU A 223 6.30 -20.25 6.23
CA GLU A 223 6.21 -21.24 5.16
C GLU A 223 4.80 -21.32 4.55
N GLN A 224 3.78 -20.87 5.28
CA GLN A 224 2.40 -20.81 4.80
C GLN A 224 2.12 -19.53 4.00
N ALA A 225 3.05 -18.56 3.98
CA ALA A 225 2.87 -17.29 3.30
C ALA A 225 2.77 -17.47 1.78
N VAL A 226 1.62 -17.12 1.22
CA VAL A 226 1.38 -17.11 -0.23
C VAL A 226 1.82 -15.78 -0.82
N GLN A 227 1.53 -14.68 -0.12
CA GLN A 227 1.79 -13.33 -0.61
C GLN A 227 2.01 -12.37 0.56
N TYR A 228 3.13 -11.66 0.54
CA TYR A 228 3.33 -10.48 1.36
C TYR A 228 2.86 -9.22 0.64
N TYR A 229 2.36 -8.27 1.42
CA TYR A 229 1.98 -6.96 0.95
C TYR A 229 2.72 -5.90 1.75
N ARG A 230 2.77 -4.71 1.16
CA ARG A 230 3.15 -3.49 1.86
C ARG A 230 4.55 -3.62 2.48
N ALA A 231 5.51 -4.13 1.71
CA ALA A 231 6.88 -4.40 2.17
C ALA A 231 6.95 -5.35 3.39
N SER A 232 6.25 -6.48 3.30
CA SER A 232 6.14 -7.52 4.35
C SER A 232 5.47 -7.08 5.65
N SER A 233 4.67 -6.02 5.64
CA SER A 233 3.91 -5.55 6.81
C SER A 233 2.46 -6.06 6.86
N PHE A 234 2.05 -6.85 5.86
CA PHE A 234 0.80 -7.59 5.85
C PHE A 234 1.03 -8.89 5.05
N MET A 235 0.37 -9.98 5.42
CA MET A 235 0.59 -11.31 4.86
C MET A 235 -0.73 -12.02 4.60
N LEU A 236 -0.82 -12.68 3.44
CA LEU A 236 -1.81 -13.71 3.13
C LEU A 236 -1.12 -15.08 3.20
N ALA A 237 -1.68 -15.98 4.00
CA ALA A 237 -1.20 -17.33 4.19
C ALA A 237 -2.29 -18.38 3.90
N LEU A 238 -1.88 -19.59 3.54
CA LEU A 238 -2.76 -20.73 3.25
C LEU A 238 -2.39 -21.89 4.18
N SER A 239 -3.37 -22.43 4.91
CA SER A 239 -3.13 -23.46 5.94
C SER A 239 -2.43 -24.71 5.40
N SER A 240 -2.76 -25.12 4.18
CA SER A 240 -2.21 -26.31 3.53
C SER A 240 -0.92 -26.05 2.73
N TYR A 241 -0.44 -24.81 2.67
CA TYR A 241 0.77 -24.46 1.95
C TYR A 241 2.01 -24.55 2.84
N ASN A 242 3.09 -25.12 2.32
CA ASN A 242 4.37 -25.19 3.00
C ASN A 242 5.49 -24.94 1.99
N ASN A 243 6.00 -23.71 1.94
CA ASN A 243 7.13 -23.32 1.13
C ASN A 243 8.44 -23.60 1.88
N THR A 244 9.16 -24.64 1.48
CA THR A 244 10.44 -25.00 2.12
C THR A 244 11.51 -23.92 1.96
N ALA A 245 11.44 -23.09 0.92
CA ALA A 245 12.37 -21.95 0.76
C ALA A 245 12.17 -20.86 1.81
N ASN A 246 11.01 -20.84 2.47
CA ASN A 246 10.67 -19.91 3.56
C ASN A 246 10.94 -20.49 4.96
N LEU A 247 11.63 -21.60 5.07
CA LEU A 247 12.06 -22.09 6.37
C LEU A 247 13.12 -21.14 6.96
N ALA A 248 13.06 -20.95 8.28
CA ALA A 248 14.03 -20.11 9.01
C ALA A 248 15.48 -20.53 8.76
N SER A 249 15.72 -21.84 8.59
CA SER A 249 17.04 -22.41 8.28
C SER A 249 17.59 -21.96 6.93
N ASN A 250 16.71 -21.54 6.01
CA ASN A 250 17.03 -21.08 4.66
C ASN A 250 16.98 -19.56 4.53
N ALA A 251 16.59 -18.86 5.61
CA ALA A 251 16.57 -17.40 5.63
C ALA A 251 18.00 -16.84 5.62
N PRO A 252 18.22 -15.67 4.99
CA PRO A 252 19.50 -14.97 5.10
C PRO A 252 19.87 -14.77 6.58
N THR A 253 21.12 -15.07 6.94
CA THR A 253 21.64 -14.89 8.31
C THR A 253 22.15 -13.48 8.56
N ASP A 254 22.43 -12.73 7.49
CA ASP A 254 22.86 -11.33 7.50
C ASP A 254 22.45 -10.61 6.20
N ASN A 255 22.86 -9.34 6.07
CA ASN A 255 22.60 -8.53 4.88
C ASN A 255 23.42 -8.92 3.63
N ASN A 256 24.45 -9.75 3.78
CA ASN A 256 25.34 -10.16 2.70
C ASN A 256 25.01 -11.56 2.17
N THR A 257 24.17 -12.31 2.88
CA THR A 257 23.74 -13.65 2.51
C THR A 257 22.65 -13.55 1.45
N ALA A 258 22.93 -14.10 0.27
CA ALA A 258 21.93 -14.17 -0.79
C ALA A 258 20.77 -15.07 -0.33
N PRO A 259 19.50 -14.66 -0.54
CA PRO A 259 18.39 -15.56 -0.30
C PRO A 259 18.41 -16.72 -1.31
N PRO A 260 17.68 -17.82 -1.03
CA PRO A 260 17.46 -18.87 -2.03
C PRO A 260 16.98 -18.27 -3.36
N PRO A 261 17.24 -18.88 -4.53
CA PRO A 261 16.70 -18.39 -5.80
C PRO A 261 15.17 -18.59 -5.82
N ALA A 262 14.43 -17.78 -6.57
CA ALA A 262 12.96 -17.89 -6.67
C ALA A 262 12.50 -19.28 -7.16
N SER A 263 13.33 -19.99 -7.92
CA SER A 263 13.09 -21.38 -8.34
C SER A 263 13.04 -22.38 -7.19
N ALA A 264 13.50 -22.02 -6.00
CA ALA A 264 13.38 -22.85 -4.79
C ALA A 264 11.99 -22.78 -4.15
N ASP A 265 11.13 -21.84 -4.56
CA ASP A 265 9.79 -21.71 -3.98
C ASP A 265 8.92 -22.92 -4.35
N THR A 266 8.29 -23.52 -3.34
CA THR A 266 7.36 -24.63 -3.54
C THR A 266 6.11 -24.11 -4.27
N PRO A 267 5.64 -24.77 -5.35
CA PRO A 267 4.38 -24.41 -6.00
C PRO A 267 3.18 -24.52 -5.04
N LEU A 268 2.11 -23.77 -5.31
CA LEU A 268 0.87 -23.90 -4.54
C LEU A 268 0.33 -25.35 -4.60
N PRO A 269 -0.29 -25.85 -3.52
CA PRO A 269 -0.81 -27.22 -3.48
C PRO A 269 -1.83 -27.46 -4.58
N ALA A 270 -1.75 -28.62 -5.24
CA ALA A 270 -2.72 -29.00 -6.25
C ALA A 270 -4.14 -29.00 -5.67
N GLY A 271 -5.10 -28.47 -6.43
CA GLY A 271 -6.49 -28.32 -5.99
C GLY A 271 -6.80 -27.03 -5.24
N THR A 272 -5.82 -26.16 -4.98
CA THR A 272 -6.07 -24.82 -4.42
C THR A 272 -7.04 -24.04 -5.32
N ASN A 273 -8.09 -23.46 -4.73
CA ASN A 273 -9.06 -22.66 -5.48
C ASN A 273 -8.43 -21.32 -5.89
N THR A 274 -7.90 -21.27 -7.12
CA THR A 274 -7.19 -20.10 -7.65
C THR A 274 -8.11 -18.92 -7.90
N THR A 275 -9.40 -19.13 -8.19
CA THR A 275 -10.38 -18.06 -8.34
C THR A 275 -10.60 -17.32 -7.03
N PHE A 276 -10.79 -18.06 -5.94
CA PHE A 276 -10.92 -17.49 -4.61
C PHE A 276 -9.62 -16.80 -4.17
N LEU A 277 -8.48 -17.47 -4.34
CA LEU A 277 -7.16 -16.87 -4.05
C LEU A 277 -6.94 -15.56 -4.83
N ASN A 278 -7.31 -15.51 -6.10
CA ASN A 278 -7.20 -14.29 -6.90
C ASN A 278 -8.08 -13.17 -6.34
N CYS A 279 -9.32 -13.47 -5.94
CA CYS A 279 -10.19 -12.50 -5.28
C CYS A 279 -9.54 -11.95 -4.01
N LEU A 280 -9.06 -12.84 -3.12
CA LEU A 280 -8.35 -12.44 -1.90
C LEU A 280 -7.16 -11.54 -2.23
N ASN A 281 -6.32 -11.98 -3.17
CA ASN A 281 -5.08 -11.27 -3.50
C ASN A 281 -5.35 -9.86 -4.03
N THR A 282 -6.30 -9.71 -4.96
CA THR A 282 -6.66 -8.40 -5.52
C THR A 282 -7.31 -7.50 -4.49
N THR A 283 -8.25 -8.03 -3.71
CA THR A 283 -8.98 -7.24 -2.71
C THR A 283 -8.06 -6.79 -1.59
N ILE A 284 -7.14 -7.65 -1.12
CA ILE A 284 -6.13 -7.26 -0.12
C ILE A 284 -5.22 -6.17 -0.68
N GLY A 285 -4.72 -6.33 -1.91
CA GLY A 285 -3.84 -5.34 -2.54
C GLY A 285 -4.50 -3.96 -2.63
N ASP A 286 -5.78 -3.90 -2.98
CA ASP A 286 -6.55 -2.67 -3.08
C ASP A 286 -6.94 -2.10 -1.70
N ALA A 287 -7.39 -2.94 -0.78
CA ALA A 287 -7.99 -2.53 0.48
C ALA A 287 -6.99 -2.32 1.63
N VAL A 288 -5.80 -2.93 1.59
CA VAL A 288 -4.84 -2.80 2.70
C VAL A 288 -4.52 -1.32 2.94
N PRO A 289 -4.66 -0.79 4.17
CA PRO A 289 -4.34 0.61 4.43
C PRO A 289 -2.87 0.91 4.10
N ILE A 290 -2.62 2.01 3.39
CA ILE A 290 -1.26 2.52 3.17
C ILE A 290 -1.21 3.99 3.59
N MET A 291 -0.04 4.44 4.04
CA MET A 291 0.19 5.84 4.38
C MET A 291 -0.15 6.73 3.18
N ASP A 292 -0.97 7.75 3.45
CA ASP A 292 -1.36 8.70 2.43
C ASP A 292 -0.19 9.61 2.07
N ALA A 293 -0.18 10.08 0.82
CA ALA A 293 0.73 11.14 0.41
C ALA A 293 0.55 12.33 1.37
N ALA A 294 1.67 12.98 1.74
CA ALA A 294 1.58 14.23 2.48
C ALA A 294 0.55 15.13 1.80
N PRO A 295 -0.34 15.80 2.55
CA PRO A 295 -1.15 16.85 1.97
C PRO A 295 -0.16 17.77 1.28
N GLY A 296 -0.21 17.79 -0.06
CA GLY A 296 0.66 18.68 -0.80
C GLY A 296 0.42 20.04 -0.18
N THR A 297 1.47 20.73 0.27
CA THR A 297 1.41 22.17 0.27
C THR A 297 0.90 22.49 -1.11
N LEU A 298 -0.36 22.95 -1.21
CA LEU A 298 -0.84 23.56 -2.43
C LEU A 298 0.27 24.54 -2.75
N ARG A 299 1.12 24.20 -3.73
CA ARG A 299 1.92 25.21 -4.39
C ARG A 299 0.83 26.18 -4.79
N ALA A 300 0.77 27.32 -4.11
CA ALA A 300 -0.11 28.39 -4.49
C ALA A 300 0.32 28.70 -5.92
N VAL A 301 -0.33 28.04 -6.88
CA VAL A 301 -0.26 28.40 -8.29
C VAL A 301 -0.82 29.80 -8.24
N GLY A 302 0.09 30.76 -8.40
CA GLY A 302 -0.01 32.07 -7.78
C GLY A 302 -1.41 32.67 -7.83
N GLY A 303 -1.84 33.24 -6.72
CA GLY A 303 -3.06 34.06 -6.61
C GLY A 303 -3.11 35.28 -7.54
N LEU A 304 -2.26 35.35 -8.57
CA LEU A 304 -2.29 36.33 -9.65
C LEU A 304 -3.48 36.10 -10.62
N ASN A 305 -3.98 34.87 -10.75
CA ASN A 305 -5.13 34.60 -11.63
C ASN A 305 -6.48 34.93 -10.98
N ALA A 306 -6.61 34.82 -9.65
CA ALA A 306 -7.87 35.14 -8.97
C ALA A 306 -8.10 36.65 -8.88
N VAL A 307 -7.05 37.44 -8.64
CA VAL A 307 -7.14 38.91 -8.67
C VAL A 307 -7.41 39.41 -10.09
N GLY A 308 -6.76 38.83 -11.11
CA GLY A 308 -7.02 39.17 -12.52
C GLY A 308 -8.45 38.85 -12.96
N MET A 309 -8.98 37.68 -12.58
CA MET A 309 -10.37 37.31 -12.88
C MET A 309 -11.37 38.17 -12.11
N LEU A 310 -11.13 38.47 -10.84
CA LEU A 310 -11.97 39.37 -10.05
C LEU A 310 -11.97 40.79 -10.63
N TRP A 311 -10.80 41.28 -11.07
CA TRP A 311 -10.65 42.58 -11.71
C TRP A 311 -11.36 42.64 -13.06
N LEU A 312 -11.26 41.59 -13.89
CA LEU A 312 -12.00 41.46 -15.15
C LEU A 312 -13.51 41.45 -14.93
N VAL A 313 -14.00 40.74 -13.90
CA VAL A 313 -15.42 40.73 -13.55
C VAL A 313 -15.89 42.11 -13.10
N ILE A 314 -15.12 42.80 -12.24
CA ILE A 314 -15.43 44.18 -11.82
C ILE A 314 -15.40 45.14 -13.02
N TRP A 315 -14.48 44.95 -13.96
CA TRP A 315 -14.36 45.77 -15.16
C TRP A 315 -15.54 45.54 -16.13
N LEU A 316 -15.93 44.27 -16.36
CA LEU A 316 -17.11 43.91 -17.14
C LEU A 316 -18.40 44.45 -16.52
N LEU A 317 -18.54 44.39 -15.19
CA LEU A 317 -19.67 44.97 -14.47
C LEU A 317 -19.71 46.51 -14.57
N LYS A 318 -18.55 47.19 -14.63
CA LYS A 318 -18.49 48.63 -14.92
C LYS A 318 -18.87 48.98 -16.35
N MET A 319 -18.55 48.13 -17.32
CA MET A 319 -18.96 48.30 -18.72
C MET A 319 -20.47 48.02 -18.91
N LEU A 320 -21.07 47.22 -18.02
CA LEU A 320 -22.51 46.95 -17.98
C LEU A 320 -23.33 48.02 -17.23
N ARG A 321 -22.82 49.24 -17.06
CA ARG A 321 -23.64 50.32 -16.47
C ARG A 321 -24.83 50.66 -17.38
N PRO A 322 -26.06 50.60 -16.85
CA PRO A 322 -27.29 50.89 -17.60
C PRO A 322 -27.48 52.41 -17.74
N GLY A 323 -26.74 53.03 -18.65
CA GLY A 323 -26.80 54.48 -18.90
C GLY A 323 -27.32 54.89 -20.29
N THR A 324 -27.30 53.98 -21.27
CA THR A 324 -27.67 54.30 -22.66
C THR A 324 -28.98 53.69 -23.12
N ALA A 325 -29.68 52.92 -22.27
CA ALA A 325 -30.98 52.32 -22.61
C ALA A 325 -32.20 53.20 -22.27
N GLN A 326 -32.01 54.42 -21.76
CA GLN A 326 -33.13 55.25 -21.28
C GLN A 326 -33.65 56.30 -22.27
N ARG A 327 -33.12 56.37 -23.50
CA ARG A 327 -33.62 57.31 -24.54
C ARG A 327 -34.63 56.72 -25.53
N ILE A 328 -34.91 55.41 -25.51
CA ILE A 328 -35.81 54.79 -26.50
C ILE A 328 -37.22 54.49 -25.94
N ILE A 329 -37.40 54.38 -24.62
CA ILE A 329 -38.68 53.92 -24.03
C ILE A 329 -39.68 55.07 -23.73
N ARG A 330 -39.30 56.35 -23.87
CA ARG A 330 -40.22 57.49 -23.66
C ARG A 330 -41.11 57.86 -24.86
N LEU A 331 -41.04 57.12 -25.98
CA LEU A 331 -41.85 57.41 -27.18
C LEU A 331 -43.08 56.51 -27.39
N LEU A 332 -43.34 55.51 -26.53
CA LEU A 332 -44.32 54.46 -26.85
C LEU A 332 -45.51 54.27 -25.89
N CYS A 333 -45.73 55.15 -24.90
CA CYS A 333 -46.94 55.04 -24.07
C CYS A 333 -47.50 56.40 -23.66
N PRO A 334 -48.51 56.93 -24.38
CA PRO A 334 -49.38 57.94 -23.82
C PRO A 334 -50.33 57.29 -22.81
N ALA A 335 -50.47 57.92 -21.65
CA ALA A 335 -51.30 57.48 -20.55
C ALA A 335 -52.78 57.40 -20.95
N GLN A 336 -53.44 56.27 -20.65
CA GLN A 336 -54.88 56.14 -20.76
C GLN A 336 -55.49 56.10 -19.35
N GLN A 337 -56.25 57.15 -19.05
CA GLN A 337 -57.01 57.37 -17.83
C GLN A 337 -58.21 56.41 -17.75
N ILE A 338 -58.39 55.73 -16.62
CA ILE A 338 -59.61 54.96 -16.30
C ILE A 338 -60.25 55.61 -15.06
N PRO A 339 -61.47 56.16 -15.16
CA PRO A 339 -62.24 56.61 -14.01
C PRO A 339 -63.03 55.45 -13.36
N ALA A 340 -63.33 55.68 -12.09
CA ALA A 340 -63.93 54.77 -11.13
C ALA A 340 -65.46 54.67 -11.22
N LEU A 341 -66.00 53.86 -10.29
CA LEU A 341 -67.34 53.86 -9.68
C LEU A 341 -68.44 53.00 -10.31
N GLY A 342 -69.10 52.24 -9.43
CA GLY A 342 -70.52 51.95 -9.55
C GLY A 342 -70.97 50.69 -8.84
N GLU A 343 -71.51 50.86 -7.62
CA GLU A 343 -72.27 49.86 -6.86
C GLU A 343 -73.51 49.33 -7.59
N LYS A 344 -73.82 48.04 -7.44
CA LYS A 344 -74.97 47.51 -6.67
C LYS A 344 -74.99 45.99 -6.71
#